data_AF-A0A2P4XEU3-F1
#
_entry.id   AF-A0A2P4XEU3-F1
#
_cell.length_a   1.000
_cell.length_b   1.000
_cell.length_c   1.000
_cell.angle_alpha   90.00
_cell.angle_beta   90.00
_cell.angle_gamma   90.00
#
_symmetry.space_group_name_H-M   'P 1'
#
loop_
_entity.id
_entity.type
_entity.pdbx_description
1 polymer ?
#
loop_
_entity_poly.entity_id
_entity_poly.type
_entity_poly.pdbx_seq_one_letter_code
_entity_poly.pdbx_strand_id
1 'polypeptide(L)'
;MDIEINGGISADALKDEDVTSLPESQSHVVFRLRREDEHVPWIVELVLLLFNAQVIRCAKPPDTLAGNPNSTVMYIGEDNFRVTRAKLKETDEREVVRFSMAKLHPHVGAVGCLVTHVEDEIARAPQLNAFSLTCDIHAVDSAQAEAQAQALAAGGKRFVFNNAGERTRLLEICHDPKTLRRHTVKHPNVVVLCKFFRRQGDHNDWAFHAAPEERSNVVVRSVVTPSLVEAMQIFLLDVMPDIKIPNRNPLSSVAGICAALSCNEFLGIERYFPDCGLRKVDFARLLLWELLHTRPGLLQHHGRATMIVGLLFE
;
A
#
# COMPACT_ATOMS: atom_id res chain seq x y z
N MET A 1 -11.79 4.59 -20.75
CA MET A 1 -10.82 5.64 -20.38
C MET A 1 -10.49 5.46 -18.91
N ASP A 2 -9.87 4.35 -18.51
CA ASP A 2 -8.55 3.82 -18.88
C ASP A 2 -7.47 4.61 -18.16
N ILE A 3 -6.63 3.89 -17.41
CA ILE A 3 -5.34 4.39 -16.98
C ILE A 3 -4.63 4.80 -18.27
N GLU A 4 -4.37 6.09 -18.46
CA GLU A 4 -3.53 6.56 -19.57
C GLU A 4 -2.09 6.20 -19.21
N ILE A 5 -1.75 4.94 -19.44
CA ILE A 5 -0.38 4.44 -19.45
C ILE A 5 0.16 4.83 -20.82
N ASN A 6 0.86 5.97 -20.89
CA ASN A 6 1.62 6.31 -22.08
C ASN A 6 2.77 5.31 -22.21
N GLY A 7 2.61 4.33 -23.10
CA GLY A 7 3.63 3.35 -23.45
C GLY A 7 3.01 1.97 -23.63
N GLY A 8 3.19 1.37 -24.81
CA GLY A 8 2.69 0.03 -25.12
C GLY A 8 3.10 -0.96 -24.02
N ILE A 9 2.19 -1.85 -23.65
CA ILE A 9 2.43 -2.91 -22.66
C ILE A 9 3.38 -3.93 -23.29
N SER A 10 4.66 -3.58 -23.39
CA SER A 10 5.77 -4.52 -23.35
C SER A 10 6.10 -4.65 -21.87
N ALA A 11 5.48 -5.61 -21.19
CA ALA A 11 5.99 -6.08 -19.91
C ALA A 11 7.31 -6.80 -20.24
N ASP A 12 8.38 -6.03 -20.43
CA ASP A 12 9.69 -6.60 -20.66
C ASP A 12 9.97 -7.60 -19.54
N ALA A 13 10.31 -8.83 -19.94
CA ALA A 13 10.59 -9.89 -18.99
C ALA A 13 11.70 -9.41 -18.04
N LEU A 14 11.47 -9.59 -16.74
CA LEU A 14 12.44 -9.22 -15.72
C LEU A 14 13.76 -9.95 -16.01
N LYS A 15 14.85 -9.20 -16.17
CA LYS A 15 16.16 -9.81 -16.38
C LYS A 15 16.80 -10.04 -15.02
N ASP A 16 17.66 -11.05 -14.92
CA ASP A 16 18.41 -11.33 -13.68
C ASP A 16 19.24 -10.11 -13.21
N GLU A 17 19.63 -9.25 -14.15
CA GLU A 17 20.36 -7.99 -13.93
C GLU A 17 19.55 -6.96 -13.12
N ASP A 18 18.22 -6.99 -13.26
CA ASP A 18 17.31 -6.07 -12.59
C ASP A 18 16.97 -6.56 -11.16
N VAL A 19 17.39 -7.78 -10.80
CA VAL A 19 17.00 -8.46 -9.58
C VAL A 19 18.15 -8.49 -8.58
N THR A 20 17.91 -7.92 -7.40
CA THR A 20 18.82 -8.08 -6.27
C THR A 20 18.52 -9.40 -5.57
N SER A 21 19.50 -10.32 -5.60
CA SER A 21 19.43 -11.54 -4.78
C SER A 21 19.57 -11.18 -3.31
N LEU A 22 18.70 -11.75 -2.47
CA LEU A 22 18.70 -11.46 -1.03
C LEU A 22 19.61 -12.47 -0.29
N PRO A 23 20.40 -12.03 0.69
CA PRO A 23 21.18 -12.95 1.51
C PRO A 23 20.26 -13.90 2.27
N GLU A 24 20.49 -15.21 2.19
CA GLU A 24 19.68 -16.23 2.89
C GLU A 24 19.59 -16.00 4.40
N SER A 25 20.62 -15.41 4.99
CA SER A 25 20.69 -15.08 6.42
C SER A 25 19.85 -13.85 6.81
N GLN A 26 19.36 -13.08 5.85
CA GLN A 26 18.63 -11.83 6.07
C GLN A 26 17.16 -12.01 5.65
N SER A 27 16.24 -11.95 6.61
CA SER A 27 14.81 -12.13 6.34
C SER A 27 13.94 -10.97 6.82
N HIS A 28 14.49 -10.05 7.62
CA HIS A 28 13.74 -8.96 8.23
C HIS A 28 13.80 -7.70 7.40
N VAL A 29 12.68 -7.29 6.83
CA VAL A 29 12.53 -6.11 5.99
C VAL A 29 12.01 -4.94 6.83
N VAL A 30 12.63 -3.77 6.65
CA VAL A 30 12.23 -2.52 7.31
C VAL A 30 12.13 -1.40 6.30
N PHE A 31 10.92 -0.87 6.15
CA PHE A 31 10.65 0.37 5.44
C PHE A 31 10.60 1.54 6.42
N ARG A 32 11.24 2.65 6.08
CA ARG A 32 11.18 3.90 6.83
C ARG A 32 10.77 5.02 5.89
N LEU A 33 9.58 5.56 6.09
CA LEU A 33 9.04 6.68 5.35
C LEU A 33 9.25 7.96 6.17
N ARG A 34 9.94 8.93 5.57
CA ARG A 34 10.31 10.20 6.20
C ARG A 34 9.70 11.37 5.46
N ARG A 35 9.48 12.44 6.22
CA ARG A 35 8.98 13.71 5.71
C ARG A 35 10.14 14.58 5.25
N GLU A 36 10.05 15.11 4.04
CA GLU A 36 11.07 16.05 3.51
C GLU A 36 10.63 17.51 3.65
N ASP A 37 9.33 17.79 3.77
CA ASP A 37 8.80 19.15 3.93
C ASP A 37 7.99 19.29 5.23
N GLU A 38 8.59 19.94 6.23
CA GLU A 38 7.99 20.18 7.56
C GLU A 38 6.85 21.20 7.56
N HIS A 39 6.66 21.95 6.47
CA HIS A 39 5.66 23.02 6.39
C HIS A 39 4.31 22.54 5.82
N VAL A 40 4.26 21.37 5.18
CA VAL A 40 3.04 20.85 4.52
C VAL A 40 2.41 19.69 5.30
N PRO A 41 1.11 19.71 5.63
CA PRO A 41 0.45 18.62 6.35
C PRO A 41 0.80 17.24 5.79
N TRP A 42 1.15 16.29 6.65
CA TRP A 42 1.55 14.94 6.21
C TRP A 42 0.33 14.15 5.70
N ILE A 43 0.27 13.90 4.40
CA ILE A 43 -0.87 13.24 3.73
C ILE A 43 -0.47 11.95 3.02
N VAL A 44 0.69 11.38 3.36
CA VAL A 44 1.28 10.24 2.64
C VAL A 44 1.29 9.00 3.54
N GLU A 45 0.98 7.83 2.98
CA GLU A 45 1.08 6.55 3.66
C GLU A 45 1.81 5.50 2.81
N LEU A 46 2.46 4.56 3.51
CA LEU A 46 3.04 3.37 2.93
C LEU A 46 2.01 2.23 2.90
N VAL A 47 1.85 1.60 1.74
CA VAL A 47 0.93 0.48 1.55
C VAL A 47 1.72 -0.75 1.13
N LEU A 48 1.53 -1.84 1.88
CA LEU A 48 2.04 -3.16 1.54
C LEU A 48 0.90 -4.08 1.07
N LEU A 49 1.10 -4.69 -0.09
CA LEU A 49 0.16 -5.57 -0.74
C LEU A 49 0.77 -6.98 -0.84
N LEU A 50 0.08 -7.97 -0.29
CA LEU A 50 0.47 -9.38 -0.36
C LEU A 50 -0.28 -10.04 -1.52
N PHE A 51 0.46 -10.67 -2.42
CA PHE A 51 -0.06 -11.39 -3.57
C PHE A 51 0.20 -12.88 -3.39
N ASN A 52 -0.85 -13.67 -3.51
CA ASN A 52 -0.73 -15.08 -3.80
C ASN A 52 -1.31 -15.37 -5.19
N ALA A 53 -1.15 -16.59 -5.70
CA ALA A 53 -1.60 -16.98 -7.02
C ALA A 53 -3.12 -16.76 -7.29
N GLN A 54 -3.94 -16.44 -6.28
CA GLN A 54 -5.41 -16.33 -6.40
C GLN A 54 -6.07 -15.20 -5.58
N VAL A 55 -5.39 -14.57 -4.62
CA VAL A 55 -5.96 -13.66 -3.60
C VAL A 55 -4.95 -12.56 -3.28
N ILE A 56 -5.48 -11.34 -3.16
CA ILE A 56 -4.73 -10.12 -2.90
C ILE A 56 -5.17 -9.58 -1.55
N ARG A 57 -4.22 -9.25 -0.67
CA ARG A 57 -4.51 -8.71 0.67
C ARG A 57 -3.73 -7.43 0.90
N CYS A 58 -4.42 -6.39 1.33
CA CYS A 58 -3.81 -5.12 1.73
C CYS A 58 -3.50 -5.17 3.22
N ALA A 59 -2.22 -5.03 3.59
CA ALA A 59 -1.80 -4.88 4.97
C ALA A 59 -1.85 -3.39 5.32
N LYS A 60 -2.98 -2.94 5.87
CA LYS A 60 -3.09 -1.62 6.49
C LYS A 60 -2.76 -1.72 7.99
N PRO A 61 -2.16 -0.70 8.60
CA PRO A 61 -2.04 -0.65 10.04
C PRO A 61 -3.42 -0.73 10.70
N PRO A 62 -3.56 -1.47 11.81
CA PRO A 62 -4.82 -1.53 12.54
C PRO A 62 -5.06 -0.19 13.25
N ASP A 63 -5.77 0.71 12.57
CA ASP A 63 -6.40 1.84 13.25
C ASP A 63 -7.64 1.28 13.98
N THR A 64 -7.46 1.02 15.29
CA THR A 64 -8.44 0.48 16.25
C THR A 64 -8.87 -0.98 16.11
N LEU A 65 -9.08 -1.60 17.29
CA LEU A 65 -9.31 -3.02 17.63
C LEU A 65 -10.60 -3.65 17.06
N ALA A 66 -11.00 -3.37 15.82
CA ALA A 66 -12.27 -3.84 15.26
C ALA A 66 -12.16 -4.44 13.85
N GLY A 67 -11.08 -5.19 13.58
CA GLY A 67 -10.93 -6.01 12.38
C GLY A 67 -10.95 -7.49 12.73
N ASN A 68 -11.76 -8.28 12.01
CA ASN A 68 -11.89 -9.73 12.23
C ASN A 68 -10.51 -10.42 12.13
N PRO A 69 -9.94 -10.95 13.24
CA PRO A 69 -8.53 -11.32 13.35
C PRO A 69 -8.12 -12.56 12.53
N ASN A 70 -9.08 -13.35 12.04
CA ASN A 70 -8.77 -14.72 11.62
C ASN A 70 -8.11 -14.86 10.25
N SER A 71 -8.23 -13.88 9.34
CA SER A 71 -7.77 -14.10 7.95
C SER A 71 -6.40 -13.46 7.65
N THR A 72 -6.11 -12.29 8.21
CA THR A 72 -4.86 -11.55 7.96
C THR A 72 -3.69 -12.13 8.75
N VAL A 73 -3.94 -12.61 9.97
CA VAL A 73 -2.94 -13.25 10.84
C VAL A 73 -2.35 -14.51 10.20
N MET A 74 -3.14 -15.26 9.42
CA MET A 74 -2.65 -16.49 8.77
C MET A 74 -1.60 -16.24 7.68
N TYR A 75 -1.74 -15.19 6.87
CA TYR A 75 -0.84 -14.97 5.72
C TYR A 75 0.43 -14.21 6.09
N ILE A 76 0.30 -13.31 7.05
CA ILE A 76 1.43 -12.54 7.56
C ILE A 76 2.22 -13.35 8.59
N GLY A 77 1.57 -14.25 9.32
CA GLY A 77 2.15 -14.91 10.49
C GLY A 77 1.89 -14.10 11.76
N GLU A 78 1.73 -14.77 12.90
CA GLU A 78 1.53 -14.11 14.19
C GLU A 78 2.69 -13.16 14.51
N ASP A 79 2.35 -11.94 14.93
CA ASP A 79 3.29 -10.85 15.29
C ASP A 79 4.34 -10.47 14.23
N ASN A 80 4.20 -10.94 12.99
CA ASN A 80 5.21 -10.73 11.97
C ASN A 80 5.21 -9.29 11.42
N PHE A 81 4.03 -8.68 11.28
CA PHE A 81 3.90 -7.34 10.71
C PHE A 81 3.72 -6.29 11.79
N ARG A 82 4.59 -5.29 11.80
CA ARG A 82 4.54 -4.15 12.72
C ARG A 82 4.58 -2.84 11.95
N VAL A 83 3.70 -1.93 12.32
CA VAL A 83 3.67 -0.56 11.81
C VAL A 83 3.70 0.41 12.97
N THR A 84 4.65 1.33 12.96
CA THR A 84 4.69 2.44 13.90
C THR A 84 4.53 3.74 13.14
N ARG A 85 3.46 4.49 13.46
CA ARG A 85 3.20 5.84 12.96
C ARG A 85 3.50 6.86 14.04
N ALA A 86 4.38 7.80 13.74
CA ALA A 86 4.77 8.81 14.70
C ALA A 86 3.73 9.94 14.75
N LYS A 87 3.14 10.15 15.94
CA LYS A 87 2.09 11.16 16.17
C LYS A 87 2.65 12.58 16.35
N LEU A 88 3.93 12.71 16.70
CA LEU A 88 4.57 13.99 17.04
C LEU A 88 5.16 14.65 15.80
N LYS A 89 5.04 15.98 15.70
CA LYS A 89 5.58 16.75 14.57
C LYS A 89 7.11 16.72 14.48
N GLU A 90 7.81 16.38 15.55
CA GLU A 90 9.28 16.48 15.65
C GLU A 90 10.03 15.20 15.23
N THR A 91 9.33 14.12 14.88
CA THR A 91 9.97 12.89 14.39
C THR A 91 10.05 12.90 12.86
N ASP A 92 11.27 12.86 12.33
CA ASP A 92 11.56 12.75 10.90
C ASP A 92 10.98 11.47 10.28
N GLU A 93 11.05 10.36 11.02
CA GLU A 93 10.46 9.07 10.66
C GLU A 93 8.96 9.08 10.99
N ARG A 94 8.13 9.20 9.94
CA ARG A 94 6.67 9.27 10.07
C ARG A 94 6.03 7.91 10.17
N GLU A 95 6.51 6.98 9.37
CA GLU A 95 5.98 5.63 9.31
C GLU A 95 7.13 4.64 9.15
N VAL A 96 7.15 3.64 10.02
CA VAL A 96 8.10 2.53 9.94
C VAL A 96 7.31 1.24 9.86
N VAL A 97 7.52 0.48 8.80
CA VAL A 97 6.85 -0.80 8.56
C VAL A 97 7.89 -1.91 8.57
N ARG A 98 7.60 -2.99 9.29
CA ARG A 98 8.53 -4.10 9.54
C ARG A 98 7.82 -5.43 9.32
N PHE A 99 8.49 -6.36 8.65
CA PHE A 99 8.06 -7.75 8.58
C PHE A 99 9.23 -8.70 8.32
N SER A 100 9.07 -9.97 8.63
CA SER A 100 10.00 -11.05 8.24
C SER A 100 9.43 -11.83 7.07
N MET A 101 10.21 -11.97 6.00
CA MET A 101 9.89 -12.81 4.85
C MET A 101 9.84 -14.29 5.22
N ALA A 102 10.64 -14.72 6.20
CA ALA A 102 10.68 -16.10 6.68
C ALA A 102 9.39 -16.50 7.42
N LYS A 103 8.67 -15.53 7.99
CA LYS A 103 7.41 -15.74 8.72
C LYS A 103 6.18 -15.55 7.82
N LEU A 104 6.35 -15.17 6.55
CA LEU A 104 5.23 -15.08 5.59
C LEU A 104 4.73 -16.47 5.20
N HIS A 105 3.41 -16.60 5.08
CA HIS A 105 2.78 -17.86 4.72
C HIS A 105 3.28 -18.39 3.37
N PRO A 106 3.48 -19.70 3.19
CA PRO A 106 4.05 -20.27 1.98
C PRO A 106 3.31 -19.98 0.66
N HIS A 107 2.04 -19.57 0.75
CA HIS A 107 1.25 -19.22 -0.44
C HIS A 107 1.49 -17.77 -0.91
N VAL A 108 2.08 -16.90 -0.08
CA VAL A 108 2.43 -15.54 -0.51
C VAL A 108 3.58 -15.64 -1.52
N GLY A 109 3.28 -15.33 -2.77
CA GLY A 109 4.25 -15.35 -3.87
C GLY A 109 4.99 -14.04 -4.04
N ALA A 110 4.36 -12.91 -3.70
CA ALA A 110 4.98 -11.60 -3.76
C ALA A 110 4.44 -10.61 -2.71
N VAL A 111 5.27 -9.64 -2.36
CA VAL A 111 4.95 -8.46 -1.54
C VAL A 111 5.25 -7.22 -2.37
N GLY A 112 4.22 -6.47 -2.74
CA GLY A 112 4.33 -5.20 -3.43
C GLY A 112 4.32 -4.04 -2.44
N CYS A 113 5.14 -3.02 -2.70
CA CYS A 113 5.23 -1.83 -1.88
C CYS A 113 4.99 -0.57 -2.71
N LEU A 114 4.07 0.29 -2.26
CA LEU A 114 3.78 1.57 -2.88
C LEU A 114 3.48 2.65 -1.84
N VAL A 115 3.64 3.90 -2.24
CA VAL A 115 3.29 5.08 -1.45
C VAL A 115 2.12 5.80 -2.09
N THR A 116 1.16 6.23 -1.28
CA THR A 116 0.00 6.98 -1.77
C THR A 116 -0.55 7.92 -0.69
N HIS A 117 -1.71 8.52 -0.96
CA HIS A 117 -2.37 9.41 -0.02
C HIS A 117 -2.95 8.62 1.16
N VAL A 118 -2.84 9.18 2.36
CA VAL A 118 -3.68 8.76 3.49
C VAL A 118 -5.16 8.87 3.04
N GLU A 119 -5.98 7.92 3.48
CA GLU A 119 -7.40 7.84 3.10
C GLU A 119 -8.10 9.22 3.12
N ASP A 120 -8.92 9.47 2.10
CA ASP A 120 -9.73 10.69 1.89
C ASP A 120 -8.96 12.00 1.61
N GLU A 121 -7.62 12.03 1.60
CA GLU A 121 -6.86 13.27 1.35
C GLU A 121 -6.63 13.61 -0.13
N ILE A 122 -6.77 12.64 -1.05
CA ILE A 122 -6.61 12.88 -2.50
C ILE A 122 -7.55 13.99 -3.03
N ALA A 123 -8.73 14.15 -2.43
CA ALA A 123 -9.69 15.17 -2.82
C ALA A 123 -9.28 16.60 -2.41
N ARG A 124 -8.36 16.73 -1.45
CA ARG A 124 -7.85 18.00 -0.90
C ARG A 124 -6.50 18.38 -1.52
N ALA A 125 -5.63 17.39 -1.72
CA ALA A 125 -4.34 17.54 -2.36
C ALA A 125 -4.17 16.45 -3.41
N PRO A 126 -4.29 16.75 -4.71
CA PRO A 126 -4.15 15.75 -5.77
C PRO A 126 -2.70 15.32 -6.02
N GLN A 127 -1.73 16.04 -5.43
CA GLN A 127 -0.29 15.79 -5.56
C GLN A 127 0.25 15.29 -4.21
N LEU A 128 1.08 14.25 -4.24
CA LEU A 128 1.76 13.73 -3.05
C LEU A 128 2.75 14.76 -2.49
N ASN A 129 2.96 14.71 -1.17
CA ASN A 129 4.01 15.49 -0.52
C ASN A 129 5.40 15.01 -0.91
N ALA A 130 6.40 15.85 -0.66
CA ALA A 130 7.79 15.42 -0.66
C ALA A 130 8.04 14.40 0.46
N PHE A 131 8.67 13.28 0.12
CA PHE A 131 9.03 12.23 1.07
C PHE A 131 10.34 11.55 0.67
N SER A 132 11.03 10.97 1.65
CA SER A 132 12.09 10.00 1.39
C SER A 132 11.73 8.67 2.00
N LEU A 133 12.19 7.60 1.37
CA LEU A 133 11.94 6.25 1.84
C LEU A 133 13.19 5.39 1.70
N THR A 134 13.45 4.63 2.76
CA THR A 134 14.53 3.64 2.78
C THR A 134 13.95 2.26 3.06
N CYS A 135 14.35 1.27 2.26
CA CYS A 135 14.09 -0.15 2.49
C CYS A 135 15.40 -0.85 2.85
N ASP A 136 15.43 -1.46 4.02
CA ASP A 136 16.57 -2.21 4.53
C ASP A 136 16.18 -3.65 4.81
N ILE A 137 17.13 -4.57 4.69
CA ILE A 137 16.99 -5.97 5.08
C ILE A 137 18.08 -6.37 6.09
N HIS A 138 17.71 -7.19 7.08
CA HIS A 138 18.52 -7.55 8.24
C HIS A 138 18.41 -9.03 8.63
N ALA A 139 19.43 -9.51 9.34
CA ALA A 139 19.53 -10.90 9.81
C ALA A 139 18.81 -11.21 11.14
N VAL A 140 18.63 -10.23 12.02
CA VAL A 140 18.22 -10.45 13.42
C VAL A 140 16.70 -10.38 13.61
N ASP A 141 16.15 -11.31 14.41
CA ASP A 141 14.73 -11.32 14.81
C ASP A 141 14.36 -10.04 15.58
N SER A 142 13.37 -9.32 15.05
CA SER A 142 13.06 -7.94 15.39
C SER A 142 12.65 -7.73 16.85
N ALA A 143 12.29 -8.79 17.59
CA ALA A 143 11.97 -8.70 19.02
C ALA A 143 13.16 -8.26 19.88
N GLN A 144 14.38 -8.70 19.55
CA GLN A 144 15.58 -8.33 20.29
C GLN A 144 16.06 -6.91 19.91
N ALA A 145 15.92 -6.55 18.63
CA ALA A 145 16.23 -5.21 18.12
C ALA A 145 15.24 -4.14 18.61
N GLU A 146 13.94 -4.46 18.72
CA GLU A 146 12.92 -3.56 19.28
C GLU A 146 13.04 -3.41 20.80
N ALA A 147 13.29 -4.48 21.55
CA ALA A 147 13.54 -4.38 23.00
C ALA A 147 14.75 -3.46 23.28
N GLN A 148 15.79 -3.56 22.46
CA GLN A 148 16.97 -2.69 22.56
C GLN A 148 16.70 -1.25 22.07
N ALA A 149 15.94 -1.07 20.99
CA ALA A 149 15.56 0.25 20.48
C ALA A 149 14.60 1.00 21.41
N GLN A 150 13.68 0.29 22.08
CA GLN A 150 12.80 0.85 23.11
C GLN A 150 13.57 1.21 24.38
N ALA A 151 14.54 0.38 24.80
CA ALA A 151 15.45 0.71 25.89
C ALA A 151 16.33 1.94 25.58
N LEU A 152 16.69 2.15 24.31
CA LEU A 152 17.43 3.32 23.84
C LEU A 152 16.56 4.58 23.76
N ALA A 153 15.32 4.47 23.29
CA ALA A 153 14.36 5.58 23.31
C ALA A 153 14.05 6.06 24.74
N ALA A 154 14.27 5.23 25.76
CA ALA A 154 14.15 5.57 27.18
C ALA A 154 15.37 6.34 27.78
N GLY A 155 16.33 6.80 26.96
CA GLY A 155 17.43 7.67 27.40
C GLY A 155 18.84 7.18 27.05
N GLY A 156 19.00 6.16 26.21
CA GLY A 156 20.28 5.68 25.70
C GLY A 156 20.64 6.28 24.32
N LYS A 157 21.94 6.43 24.03
CA LYS A 157 22.45 7.03 22.77
C LYS A 157 21.90 6.35 21.51
N ARG A 158 21.27 7.14 20.62
CA ARG A 158 20.83 6.85 19.23
C ARG A 158 21.29 5.49 18.67
N PHE A 159 20.34 4.61 18.34
CA PHE A 159 20.63 3.33 17.68
C PHE A 159 21.27 3.58 16.32
N VAL A 160 22.59 3.37 16.25
CA VAL A 160 23.35 3.22 15.01
C VAL A 160 23.48 1.71 14.84
N PHE A 161 22.90 1.13 13.78
CA PHE A 161 23.29 -0.21 13.37
C PHE A 161 24.81 -0.18 13.20
N ASN A 162 25.55 -0.82 14.09
CA ASN A 162 27.01 -0.85 13.98
C ASN A 162 27.37 -1.41 12.60
N ASN A 163 28.27 -0.71 11.91
CA ASN A 163 28.74 -0.94 10.54
C ASN A 163 29.51 -2.28 10.36
N ALA A 164 28.97 -3.40 10.83
CA ALA A 164 29.57 -4.72 10.69
C ALA A 164 28.53 -5.72 10.19
N GLY A 165 28.23 -5.68 8.88
CA GLY A 165 27.72 -6.84 8.12
C GLY A 165 26.24 -7.23 8.20
N GLU A 166 25.43 -6.68 9.11
CA GLU A 166 24.06 -7.19 9.35
C GLU A 166 22.90 -6.43 8.68
N ARG A 167 23.20 -5.36 7.93
CA ARG A 167 22.19 -4.53 7.25
C ARG A 167 22.55 -4.35 5.78
N THR A 168 21.60 -4.64 4.91
CA THR A 168 21.72 -4.36 3.47
C THR A 168 20.65 -3.33 3.08
N ARG A 169 21.06 -2.22 2.47
CA ARG A 169 20.13 -1.23 1.91
C ARG A 169 19.67 -1.72 0.54
N LEU A 170 18.37 -1.95 0.38
CA LEU A 170 17.78 -2.41 -0.88
C LEU A 170 17.23 -1.25 -1.72
N LEU A 171 16.68 -0.22 -1.05
CA LEU A 171 16.11 0.93 -1.73
C LEU A 171 16.36 2.21 -0.93
N GLU A 172 16.74 3.27 -1.63
CA GLU A 172 16.75 4.64 -1.11
C GLU A 172 16.19 5.55 -2.19
N ILE A 173 15.08 6.20 -1.88
CA ILE A 173 14.43 7.13 -2.80
C ILE A 173 14.10 8.43 -2.10
N CYS A 174 14.14 9.51 -2.88
CA CYS A 174 13.59 10.80 -2.50
C CYS A 174 12.60 11.22 -3.58
N HIS A 175 11.35 11.39 -3.19
CA HIS A 175 10.30 11.89 -4.04
C HIS A 175 10.10 13.38 -3.75
N ASP A 176 10.46 14.23 -4.71
CA ASP A 176 10.11 15.65 -4.66
C ASP A 176 9.08 15.99 -5.76
N PRO A 177 7.81 16.29 -5.39
CA PRO A 177 6.78 16.69 -6.34
C PRO A 177 7.17 17.89 -7.21
N LYS A 178 8.09 18.77 -6.77
CA LYS A 178 8.53 19.96 -7.50
C LYS A 178 9.45 19.60 -8.67
N THR A 179 10.30 18.60 -8.52
CA THR A 179 11.22 18.14 -9.57
C THR A 179 10.47 17.44 -10.71
N LEU A 180 9.41 16.70 -10.37
CA LEU A 180 8.56 15.98 -11.33
C LEU A 180 7.70 16.89 -12.22
N ARG A 181 7.45 18.14 -11.80
CA ARG A 181 6.67 19.13 -12.58
C ARG A 181 7.27 19.45 -13.95
N ARG A 182 8.55 19.17 -14.15
CA ARG A 182 9.24 19.44 -15.41
C ARG A 182 9.02 18.35 -16.46
N HIS A 183 8.58 17.16 -16.06
CA HIS A 183 8.60 15.96 -16.91
C HIS A 183 7.22 15.36 -17.23
N THR A 184 6.17 15.69 -16.48
CA THR A 184 4.85 15.05 -16.65
C THR A 184 3.70 16.06 -16.64
N VAL A 185 2.70 15.85 -17.52
CA VAL A 185 1.49 16.69 -17.64
C VAL A 185 0.50 16.44 -16.49
N LYS A 186 0.60 15.28 -15.81
CA LYS A 186 -0.26 14.89 -14.68
C LYS A 186 0.60 14.59 -13.45
N HIS A 187 0.15 15.03 -12.27
CA HIS A 187 0.86 14.78 -11.02
C HIS A 187 0.62 13.35 -10.53
N PRO A 188 1.68 12.54 -10.29
CA PRO A 188 1.52 11.20 -9.73
C PRO A 188 0.94 11.28 -8.32
N ASN A 189 -0.01 10.39 -8.05
CA ASN A 189 -0.68 10.25 -6.76
C ASN A 189 -0.48 8.86 -6.13
N VAL A 190 0.26 8.01 -6.83
CA VAL A 190 0.78 6.72 -6.36
C VAL A 190 2.22 6.61 -6.84
N VAL A 191 3.11 6.16 -5.95
CA VAL A 191 4.49 5.82 -6.29
C VAL A 191 4.72 4.34 -5.98
N VAL A 192 4.84 3.52 -7.02
CA VAL A 192 5.25 2.11 -6.90
C VAL A 192 6.73 2.07 -6.58
N LEU A 193 7.11 1.37 -5.51
CA LEU A 193 8.45 1.43 -4.96
C LEU A 193 9.29 0.21 -5.32
N CYS A 194 8.77 -0.97 -4.98
CA CYS A 194 9.51 -2.22 -5.13
C CYS A 194 8.57 -3.41 -4.94
N LYS A 195 9.11 -4.58 -5.26
CA LYS A 195 8.52 -5.88 -4.95
C LYS A 195 9.54 -6.83 -4.36
N PHE A 196 9.08 -7.64 -3.43
CA PHE A 196 9.73 -8.88 -3.01
C PHE A 196 8.95 -10.04 -3.63
N PHE A 197 9.61 -11.02 -4.20
CA PHE A 197 8.92 -12.17 -4.80
C PHE A 197 9.72 -13.45 -4.63
N ARG A 198 9.03 -14.59 -4.63
CA ARG A 198 9.66 -15.90 -4.58
C ARG A 198 10.08 -16.34 -5.98
N ARG A 199 11.29 -16.86 -6.13
CA ARG A 199 11.72 -17.45 -7.40
C ARG A 199 10.95 -18.73 -7.69
N GLN A 200 10.74 -19.03 -8.97
CA GLN A 200 10.06 -20.27 -9.36
C GLN A 200 10.85 -21.49 -8.91
N GLY A 201 10.19 -22.43 -8.22
CA GLY A 201 10.77 -23.70 -7.81
C GLY A 201 11.28 -23.75 -6.37
N ASP A 202 11.46 -22.62 -5.68
CA ASP A 202 11.81 -22.58 -4.26
C ASP A 202 10.94 -21.58 -3.48
N HIS A 203 10.23 -22.07 -2.46
CA HIS A 203 9.38 -21.25 -1.61
C HIS A 203 10.15 -20.40 -0.60
N ASN A 204 11.45 -20.66 -0.40
CA ASN A 204 12.29 -19.94 0.54
C ASN A 204 13.22 -18.94 -0.15
N ASP A 205 13.44 -19.05 -1.47
CA ASP A 205 14.27 -18.12 -2.23
C ASP A 205 13.50 -16.84 -2.57
N TRP A 206 13.82 -15.76 -1.86
CA TRP A 206 13.25 -14.43 -2.07
C TRP A 206 14.20 -13.54 -2.88
N ALA A 207 13.61 -12.81 -3.81
CA ALA A 207 14.28 -11.82 -4.63
C ALA A 207 13.67 -10.44 -4.43
N PHE A 208 14.47 -9.40 -4.68
CA PHE A 208 14.05 -8.00 -4.60
C PHE A 208 14.21 -7.29 -5.95
N HIS A 209 13.21 -6.49 -6.31
CA HIS A 209 13.27 -5.61 -7.49
C HIS A 209 12.70 -4.23 -7.13
N ALA A 210 13.51 -3.20 -7.30
CA ALA A 210 13.09 -1.82 -7.19
C ALA A 210 12.36 -1.39 -8.48
N ALA A 211 11.30 -0.60 -8.35
CA ALA A 211 10.62 -0.08 -9.53
C ALA A 211 11.52 0.94 -10.26
N PRO A 212 11.72 0.82 -11.58
CA PRO A 212 12.47 1.80 -12.33
C PRO A 212 11.73 3.15 -12.33
N GLU A 213 12.47 4.26 -12.38
CA GLU A 213 11.90 5.62 -12.26
C GLU A 213 10.74 5.85 -13.23
N GLU A 214 10.85 5.34 -14.46
CA GLU A 214 9.86 5.46 -15.54
C GLU A 214 8.51 4.81 -15.20
N ARG A 215 8.50 3.72 -14.42
CA ARG A 215 7.30 2.96 -14.06
C ARG A 215 6.85 3.18 -12.61
N SER A 216 7.66 3.88 -11.82
CA SER A 216 7.38 4.16 -10.41
C SER A 216 6.20 5.13 -10.22
N ASN A 217 6.03 6.12 -11.10
CA ASN A 217 5.06 7.20 -10.94
C ASN A 217 3.74 6.85 -11.64
N VAL A 218 2.68 6.62 -10.86
CA VAL A 218 1.36 6.23 -11.37
C VAL A 218 0.32 7.28 -11.01
N VAL A 219 -0.60 7.53 -11.95
CA VAL A 219 -1.76 8.39 -11.76
C VAL A 219 -3.02 7.53 -11.74
N VAL A 220 -3.66 7.44 -10.58
CA VAL A 220 -4.99 6.81 -10.43
C VAL A 220 -6.06 7.86 -10.25
N ARG A 221 -7.30 7.59 -10.67
CA ARG A 221 -8.42 8.53 -10.45
C ARG A 221 -8.88 8.58 -8.99
N SER A 222 -8.69 7.47 -8.28
CA SER A 222 -9.10 7.31 -6.89
C SER A 222 -8.16 6.33 -6.19
N VAL A 223 -7.66 6.73 -5.01
CA VAL A 223 -6.77 5.96 -4.14
C VAL A 223 -7.60 4.98 -3.32
N VAL A 224 -8.33 4.11 -4.00
CA VAL A 224 -9.02 2.98 -3.37
C VAL A 224 -8.17 1.73 -3.54
N THR A 225 -8.29 0.78 -2.60
CA THR A 225 -7.49 -0.45 -2.59
C THR A 225 -7.41 -1.13 -3.95
N PRO A 226 -8.49 -1.28 -4.73
CA PRO A 226 -8.40 -1.91 -6.04
C PRO A 226 -7.55 -1.16 -7.07
N SER A 227 -7.58 0.18 -7.09
CA SER A 227 -6.74 0.97 -8.01
C SER A 227 -5.26 0.81 -7.66
N LEU A 228 -4.96 0.74 -6.36
CA LEU A 228 -3.60 0.48 -5.85
C LEU A 228 -3.14 -0.93 -6.20
N VAL A 229 -4.05 -1.89 -6.07
CA VAL A 229 -3.82 -3.28 -6.47
C VAL A 229 -3.55 -3.36 -7.96
N GLU A 230 -4.37 -2.75 -8.81
CA GLU A 230 -4.18 -2.74 -10.27
C GLU A 230 -2.82 -2.16 -10.66
N ALA A 231 -2.44 -1.00 -10.10
CA ALA A 231 -1.13 -0.40 -10.32
C ALA A 231 0.02 -1.36 -9.97
N MET A 232 -0.11 -2.10 -8.87
CA MET A 232 0.88 -3.08 -8.44
C MET A 232 0.83 -4.37 -9.27
N GLN A 233 -0.35 -4.85 -9.70
CA GLN A 233 -0.48 -6.03 -10.55
C GLN A 233 0.22 -5.82 -11.89
N ILE A 234 0.11 -4.62 -12.48
CA ILE A 234 0.84 -4.26 -13.70
C ILE A 234 2.35 -4.39 -13.48
N PHE A 235 2.85 -3.92 -12.33
CA PHE A 235 4.27 -4.04 -11.96
C PHE A 235 4.70 -5.48 -11.62
N LEU A 236 3.75 -6.40 -11.42
CA LEU A 236 3.99 -7.82 -11.12
C LEU A 236 3.83 -8.73 -12.34
N LEU A 237 3.41 -8.23 -13.51
CA LEU A 237 3.17 -9.06 -14.70
C LEU A 237 4.40 -9.84 -15.18
N ASP A 238 5.58 -9.32 -14.92
CA ASP A 238 6.86 -9.96 -15.23
C ASP A 238 7.19 -11.16 -14.33
N VAL A 239 6.69 -11.19 -13.09
CA VAL A 239 6.91 -12.28 -12.12
C VAL A 239 5.68 -13.19 -11.95
N MET A 240 4.49 -12.66 -12.24
CA MET A 240 3.20 -13.34 -12.14
C MET A 240 2.37 -13.07 -13.41
N PRO A 241 2.76 -13.62 -14.57
CA PRO A 241 2.12 -13.31 -15.86
C PRO A 241 0.65 -13.73 -15.93
N ASP A 242 0.26 -14.75 -15.17
CA ASP A 242 -1.12 -15.26 -15.13
C ASP A 242 -2.04 -14.43 -14.21
N ILE A 243 -1.54 -13.33 -13.62
CA ILE A 243 -2.34 -12.50 -12.74
C ILE A 243 -3.47 -11.84 -13.54
N LYS A 244 -4.71 -12.15 -13.14
CA LYS A 244 -5.89 -11.51 -13.74
C LYS A 244 -5.95 -10.07 -13.25
N ILE A 245 -5.68 -9.13 -14.15
CA ILE A 245 -5.97 -7.71 -13.95
C ILE A 245 -7.47 -7.55 -14.25
N PRO A 246 -8.32 -7.33 -13.24
CA PRO A 246 -9.75 -7.19 -13.47
C PRO A 246 -9.97 -5.96 -14.34
N ASN A 247 -10.58 -6.13 -15.52
CA ASN A 247 -11.06 -5.02 -16.33
C ASN A 247 -12.07 -4.23 -15.52
N ARG A 248 -11.63 -3.14 -14.91
CA ARG A 248 -12.53 -2.20 -14.26
C ARG A 248 -13.26 -1.45 -15.36
N ASN A 249 -14.50 -1.86 -15.58
CA ASN A 249 -15.52 -0.86 -15.87
C ASN A 249 -15.40 0.21 -14.77
N PRO A 250 -15.53 1.51 -15.11
CA PRO A 250 -15.46 2.59 -14.13
C PRO A 250 -16.42 2.33 -12.95
N LEU A 251 -16.40 3.16 -11.91
CA LEU A 251 -17.39 3.13 -10.81
C LEU A 251 -18.85 3.39 -11.29
N SER A 252 -19.21 2.96 -12.49
CA SER A 252 -20.52 2.90 -13.13
C SER A 252 -21.25 1.57 -12.91
N SER A 253 -20.63 0.57 -12.27
CA SER A 253 -21.28 -0.70 -11.92
C SER A 253 -21.32 -0.95 -10.43
N VAL A 254 -22.41 -1.54 -9.93
CA VAL A 254 -22.59 -1.91 -8.51
C VAL A 254 -21.43 -2.78 -8.02
N ALA A 255 -20.99 -3.76 -8.82
CA ALA A 255 -19.84 -4.59 -8.50
C ALA A 255 -18.53 -3.77 -8.37
N GLY A 256 -18.31 -2.80 -9.26
CA GLY A 256 -17.16 -1.90 -9.20
C GLY A 256 -17.17 -0.99 -7.97
N ILE A 257 -18.35 -0.52 -7.57
CA ILE A 257 -18.57 0.29 -6.36
C ILE A 257 -18.34 -0.55 -5.10
N CYS A 258 -18.96 -1.73 -4.99
CA CYS A 258 -18.75 -2.65 -3.88
C CYS A 258 -17.29 -3.06 -3.73
N ALA A 259 -16.59 -3.31 -4.85
CA ALA A 259 -15.17 -3.64 -4.82
C ALA A 259 -14.29 -2.48 -4.31
N ALA A 260 -14.74 -1.23 -4.43
CA ALA A 260 -14.02 -0.05 -3.95
C ALA A 260 -14.25 0.26 -2.46
N LEU A 261 -15.22 -0.39 -1.83
CA LEU A 261 -15.48 -0.27 -0.40
C LEU A 261 -14.44 -1.02 0.42
N SER A 262 -14.15 -0.52 1.62
CA SER A 262 -13.47 -1.32 2.63
C SER A 262 -14.34 -2.51 3.07
N CYS A 263 -13.72 -3.53 3.66
CA CYS A 263 -14.45 -4.71 4.14
C CYS A 263 -15.55 -4.34 5.14
N ASN A 264 -15.28 -3.39 6.05
CA ASN A 264 -16.26 -2.93 7.04
C ASN A 264 -17.43 -2.20 6.36
N GLU A 265 -17.17 -1.34 5.38
CA GLU A 265 -18.21 -0.63 4.63
C GLU A 265 -19.07 -1.60 3.80
N PHE A 266 -18.45 -2.60 3.17
CA PHE A 266 -19.19 -3.60 2.41
C PHE A 266 -20.09 -4.44 3.33
N LEU A 267 -19.55 -4.99 4.43
CA LEU A 267 -20.33 -5.75 5.41
C LEU A 267 -21.43 -4.89 6.05
N GLY A 268 -21.16 -3.60 6.23
CA GLY A 268 -22.10 -2.61 6.75
C GLY A 268 -23.32 -2.41 5.85
N ILE A 269 -23.16 -2.51 4.53
CA ILE A 269 -24.30 -2.45 3.59
C ILE A 269 -24.88 -3.83 3.25
N GLU A 270 -24.07 -4.89 3.23
CA GLU A 270 -24.47 -6.25 2.84
C GLU A 270 -25.60 -6.79 3.72
N ARG A 271 -25.58 -6.49 5.02
CA ARG A 271 -26.64 -6.86 5.99
C ARG A 271 -28.03 -6.32 5.62
N TYR A 272 -28.11 -5.33 4.72
CA TYR A 272 -29.37 -4.73 4.27
C TYR A 272 -29.78 -5.20 2.86
N PHE A 273 -29.03 -6.11 2.23
CA PHE A 273 -29.38 -6.62 0.92
C PHE A 273 -30.46 -7.70 1.02
N PRO A 274 -31.63 -7.51 0.39
CA PRO A 274 -32.66 -8.54 0.33
C PRO A 274 -32.30 -9.62 -0.70
N ASP A 275 -32.85 -10.82 -0.54
CA ASP A 275 -32.63 -11.95 -1.45
C ASP A 275 -33.03 -11.65 -2.91
N CYS A 276 -34.00 -10.75 -3.10
CA CYS A 276 -34.49 -10.33 -4.41
C CYS A 276 -33.66 -9.20 -5.06
N GLY A 277 -32.59 -8.75 -4.41
CA GLY A 277 -31.75 -7.65 -4.86
C GLY A 277 -32.32 -6.27 -4.52
N LEU A 278 -31.45 -5.27 -4.54
CA LEU A 278 -31.74 -3.92 -4.07
C LEU A 278 -31.90 -2.96 -5.26
N ARG A 279 -32.88 -2.04 -5.20
CA ARG A 279 -33.03 -1.01 -6.23
C ARG A 279 -31.83 -0.06 -6.21
N LYS A 280 -31.41 0.44 -7.38
CA LYS A 280 -30.26 1.36 -7.55
C LYS A 280 -30.30 2.54 -6.58
N VAL A 281 -31.47 3.16 -6.40
CA VAL A 281 -31.68 4.31 -5.50
C VAL A 281 -31.53 3.93 -4.03
N ASP A 282 -32.01 2.75 -3.64
CA ASP A 282 -31.92 2.28 -2.26
C ASP A 282 -30.48 1.84 -1.94
N PHE A 283 -29.77 1.27 -2.92
CA PHE A 283 -28.34 0.97 -2.82
C PHE A 283 -27.51 2.25 -2.67
N ALA A 284 -27.79 3.29 -3.46
CA ALA A 284 -27.13 4.59 -3.34
C ALA A 284 -27.34 5.22 -1.95
N ARG A 285 -28.56 5.11 -1.39
CA ARG A 285 -28.87 5.62 -0.04
C ARG A 285 -28.14 4.85 1.04
N LEU A 286 -28.13 3.52 0.96
CA LEU A 286 -27.40 2.67 1.91
C LEU A 286 -25.90 2.90 1.84
N LEU A 287 -25.34 3.03 0.64
CA LEU A 287 -23.95 3.39 0.41
C LEU A 287 -23.60 4.74 1.04
N LEU A 288 -24.40 5.78 0.78
CA LEU A 288 -24.18 7.10 1.36
C LEU A 288 -24.28 7.08 2.89
N TRP A 289 -25.27 6.37 3.42
CA TRP A 289 -25.46 6.24 4.87
C TRP A 289 -24.26 5.55 5.53
N GLU A 290 -23.82 4.42 4.99
CA GLU A 290 -22.68 3.68 5.54
C GLU A 290 -21.38 4.50 5.42
N LEU A 291 -21.13 5.17 4.28
CA LEU A 291 -19.96 6.04 4.12
C LEU A 291 -19.94 7.21 5.13
N LEU A 292 -21.09 7.84 5.40
CA LEU A 292 -21.18 8.92 6.40
C LEU A 292 -21.01 8.40 7.83
N HIS A 293 -21.40 7.14 8.07
CA HIS A 293 -21.27 6.48 9.36
C HIS A 293 -19.83 6.03 9.63
N THR A 294 -19.18 5.38 8.66
CA THR A 294 -17.80 4.88 8.78
C THR A 294 -16.76 5.99 8.63
N ARG A 295 -17.08 7.08 7.93
CA ARG A 295 -16.19 8.24 7.73
C ARG A 295 -16.85 9.53 8.23
N PRO A 296 -16.84 9.80 9.55
CA PRO A 296 -17.49 10.99 10.12
C PRO A 296 -16.98 12.32 9.56
N GLY A 297 -15.76 12.36 9.00
CA GLY A 297 -15.23 13.53 8.29
C GLY A 297 -16.06 13.93 7.07
N LEU A 298 -16.76 12.99 6.43
CA LEU A 298 -17.64 13.27 5.29
C LEU A 298 -18.93 13.99 5.70
N LEU A 299 -19.34 13.95 6.98
CA LEU A 299 -20.52 14.67 7.47
C LEU A 299 -20.39 16.18 7.27
N GLN A 300 -19.16 16.72 7.37
CA GLN A 300 -18.86 18.12 7.10
C GLN A 300 -19.09 18.51 5.63
N HIS A 301 -19.19 17.52 4.74
CA HIS A 301 -19.36 17.68 3.31
C HIS A 301 -20.57 16.89 2.78
N HIS A 302 -21.62 16.73 3.59
CA HIS A 302 -22.79 15.91 3.28
C HIS A 302 -23.36 16.20 1.88
N GLY A 303 -23.56 17.46 1.50
CA GLY A 303 -24.09 17.83 0.18
C GLY A 303 -23.21 17.36 -0.99
N ARG A 304 -21.87 17.42 -0.84
CA ARG A 304 -20.91 16.94 -1.85
C ARG A 304 -20.87 15.41 -1.90
N ALA A 305 -20.93 14.74 -0.75
CA ALA A 305 -20.99 13.28 -0.67
C ALA A 305 -22.27 12.75 -1.33
N THR A 306 -23.42 13.36 -1.06
CA THR A 306 -24.71 13.03 -1.69
C THR A 306 -24.67 13.21 -3.20
N MET A 307 -24.07 14.31 -3.69
CA MET A 307 -23.92 14.57 -5.11
C MET A 307 -23.01 13.55 -5.80
N ILE A 308 -21.86 13.21 -5.20
CA ILE A 308 -20.92 12.22 -5.74
C ILE A 308 -21.57 10.84 -5.81
N VAL A 309 -22.27 10.43 -4.73
CA VAL A 309 -23.01 9.17 -4.74
C VAL A 309 -24.11 9.20 -5.80
N GLY A 310 -24.85 10.31 -5.94
CA GLY A 310 -25.83 10.48 -7.03
C GLY A 310 -25.22 10.27 -8.41
N LEU A 311 -24.05 10.87 -8.68
CA LEU A 311 -23.33 10.75 -9.96
C LEU A 311 -22.82 9.33 -10.25
N LEU A 312 -22.61 8.48 -9.23
CA LEU A 312 -22.26 7.07 -9.44
C LEU A 312 -23.45 6.25 -9.97
N PHE A 313 -24.67 6.78 -9.86
CA PHE A 313 -25.90 6.11 -10.22
C PHE A 313 -26.80 6.87 -11.19
N GLU A 314 -26.29 7.91 -11.86
CA GLU A 314 -26.84 8.40 -13.13
C GLU A 314 -26.39 7.49 -14.28
#